data_AF-A0A1Q5J4R6-F1
#
_entry.id   AF-A0A1Q5J4R6-F1
#
_cell.length_a   1.000
_cell.length_b   1.000
_cell.length_c   1.000
_cell.angle_alpha   90.00
_cell.angle_beta   90.00
_cell.angle_gamma   90.00
#
_symmetry.space_group_name_H-M   'P 1'
#
loop_
_entity.id
_entity.type
_entity.pdbx_description
1 polymer ?
#
loop_
_entity_poly.entity_id
_entity_poly.type
_entity_poly.pdbx_seq_one_letter_code
_entity_poly.pdbx_strand_id
1 'polypeptide(L)'
;MTECLGSGPERTIVSTAAVVTGPALTHRVWRTPTHALVLGPASDNGPYGYLTHLQLSLTPLSCGPELPPEEDEDGLARWITAHVDW
;
A
#
# COMPACT_ATOMS: atom_id res chain seq x y z
N MET A 1 16.60 3.33 0.69
CA MET A 1 15.67 2.25 1.15
C MET A 1 15.79 1.97 2.64
N THR A 2 17.01 1.77 3.17
CA THR A 2 17.26 1.73 4.63
C THR A 2 16.77 2.99 5.34
N GLU A 3 16.68 4.11 4.62
CA GLU A 3 16.10 5.38 5.06
C GLU A 3 14.64 5.27 5.54
N CYS A 4 13.88 4.29 5.05
CA CYS A 4 12.51 4.05 5.50
C CYS A 4 12.44 3.15 6.75
N LEU A 5 13.53 2.46 7.10
CA LEU A 5 13.55 1.52 8.23
C LEU A 5 13.45 2.28 9.55
N GLY A 6 12.42 1.97 10.34
CA GLY A 6 12.14 2.64 11.61
C GLY A 6 11.40 3.97 11.49
N SER A 7 11.19 4.48 10.27
CA SER A 7 10.36 5.67 10.02
C SER A 7 8.87 5.32 9.90
N GLY A 8 8.00 6.22 10.37
CA GLY A 8 6.56 6.11 10.13
C GLY A 8 6.22 6.27 8.64
N PRO A 9 5.06 5.75 8.19
CA PRO A 9 4.63 5.92 6.80
C PRO A 9 4.35 7.38 6.48
N GLU A 10 4.68 7.79 5.25
CA GLU A 10 4.38 9.13 4.72
C GLU A 10 2.88 9.30 4.46
N ARG A 11 2.21 8.22 4.03
CA ARG A 11 0.76 8.16 3.84
C ARG A 11 0.19 6.88 4.41
N THR A 12 -0.98 7.00 5.02
CA THR A 12 -1.78 5.87 5.49
C THR A 12 -3.23 6.10 5.08
N ILE A 13 -3.84 5.11 4.43
CA ILE A 13 -5.28 5.10 4.13
C ILE A 13 -5.89 3.78 4.54
N VAL A 14 -7.18 3.79 4.87
CA VAL A 14 -7.92 2.56 5.14
C VAL A 14 -8.13 1.80 3.83
N SER A 15 -7.88 0.50 3.85
CA SER A 15 -8.18 -0.36 2.71
C SER A 15 -9.65 -0.72 2.69
N THR A 16 -10.21 -0.81 1.49
CA THR A 16 -11.55 -1.39 1.27
C THR A 16 -11.57 -2.91 1.48
N ALA A 17 -10.39 -3.56 1.53
CA ALA A 17 -10.29 -4.96 1.91
C ALA A 17 -10.70 -5.13 3.39
N ALA A 18 -11.73 -5.94 3.60
CA ALA A 18 -12.30 -6.17 4.92
C ALA A 18 -11.93 -7.56 5.45
N VAL A 19 -11.55 -7.63 6.72
CA VAL A 19 -11.57 -8.87 7.50
C VAL A 19 -12.92 -8.99 8.19
N VAL A 20 -13.49 -10.22 8.20
CA VAL A 20 -14.78 -10.50 8.86
C VAL A 20 -14.75 -10.12 10.34
N THR A 21 -13.60 -10.30 10.99
CA THR A 21 -13.34 -9.90 12.36
C THR A 21 -11.92 -9.37 12.47
N GLY A 22 -11.75 -8.13 12.93
CA GLY A 22 -10.43 -7.54 13.15
C GLY A 22 -10.40 -6.02 12.93
N PRO A 23 -9.25 -5.39 13.18
CA PRO A 23 -9.06 -3.98 12.90
C PRO A 23 -9.12 -3.70 11.40
N ALA A 24 -9.49 -2.46 11.04
CA ALA A 24 -9.46 -2.01 9.65
C ALA A 24 -8.05 -2.18 9.06
N LEU A 25 -7.97 -2.77 7.87
CA LEU A 25 -6.70 -2.89 7.16
C LEU A 25 -6.31 -1.55 6.56
N THR A 26 -5.01 -1.32 6.39
CA THR A 26 -4.48 -0.06 5.89
C THR A 26 -3.50 -0.30 4.75
N HIS A 27 -3.49 0.61 3.80
CA HIS A 27 -2.34 0.79 2.92
C HIS A 27 -1.41 1.83 3.55
N ARG A 28 -0.11 1.55 3.52
CA ARG A 28 0.93 2.43 4.05
C ARG A 28 1.99 2.62 3.00
N VAL A 29 2.35 3.87 2.77
CA VAL A 29 3.30 4.25 1.73
C VAL A 29 4.49 4.94 2.38
N TRP A 30 5.68 4.50 1.99
CA TRP A 30 6.93 5.21 2.21
C TRP A 30 7.55 5.53 0.86
N ARG A 31 8.17 6.70 0.73
CA ARG A 31 8.95 7.04 -0.45
C ARG A 31 10.41 7.23 -0.09
N THR A 32 11.25 6.81 -1.03
CA THR A 32 12.63 7.23 -1.17
C THR A 32 12.72 8.06 -2.45
N PRO A 33 13.82 8.76 -2.75
CA PRO A 33 13.94 9.51 -3.99
C PRO A 33 13.76 8.68 -5.28
N THR A 34 13.93 7.35 -5.20
CA THR A 34 13.92 6.47 -6.38
C THR A 34 12.85 5.39 -6.37
N HIS A 35 12.26 5.09 -5.20
CA HIS A 35 11.30 4.00 -5.03
C HIS A 35 10.20 4.37 -4.04
N ALA A 36 9.01 3.84 -4.28
CA ALA A 36 7.94 3.75 -3.31
C ALA A 36 7.90 2.34 -2.72
N LEU A 37 7.74 2.28 -1.41
CA LEU A 37 7.47 1.07 -0.67
C LEU A 37 6.01 1.13 -0.22
N VAL A 38 5.22 0.14 -0.59
CA VAL A 38 3.79 0.08 -0.27
C VAL A 38 3.50 -1.20 0.49
N LEU A 39 2.97 -1.08 1.70
CA LEU A 39 2.44 -2.19 2.47
C LEU A 39 0.91 -2.15 2.38
N GLY A 40 0.28 -3.25 2.01
CA GLY A 40 -1.18 -3.32 1.96
C GLY A 40 -1.70 -4.75 1.96
N PRO A 41 -3.03 -4.90 2.06
CA PRO A 41 -3.67 -6.20 2.03
C PRO A 41 -3.63 -6.83 0.64
N ALA A 42 -3.27 -8.11 0.59
CA ALA A 42 -3.33 -8.96 -0.60
C ALA A 42 -4.16 -10.20 -0.29
N SER A 43 -5.03 -10.58 -1.22
CA SER A 43 -5.84 -11.80 -1.09
C SER A 43 -4.95 -13.03 -1.21
N ASP A 44 -5.09 -13.96 -0.27
CA ASP A 44 -4.52 -15.30 -0.43
C ASP A 44 -5.37 -16.05 -1.46
N ASN A 45 -5.04 -15.94 -2.76
CA ASN A 45 -5.75 -16.65 -3.84
C ASN A 45 -5.64 -18.19 -3.76
N GLY A 46 -5.19 -18.73 -2.62
CA GLY A 46 -5.09 -20.14 -2.30
C GLY A 46 -6.41 -20.78 -1.84
N PRO A 47 -6.34 -22.05 -1.39
CA PRO A 47 -7.52 -22.85 -1.03
C PRO A 47 -8.33 -22.27 0.14
N TYR A 48 -7.75 -21.32 0.88
CA TYR A 48 -8.38 -20.60 1.97
C TYR A 48 -8.57 -19.12 1.59
N GLY A 49 -9.30 -18.86 0.49
CA GLY A 49 -9.55 -17.53 -0.08
C GLY A 49 -10.31 -16.52 0.81
N TYR A 50 -10.47 -16.83 2.10
CA TYR A 50 -10.92 -15.91 3.14
C TYR A 50 -9.74 -15.29 3.92
N LEU A 51 -8.50 -15.72 3.68
CA LEU A 51 -7.31 -15.15 4.29
C LEU A 51 -6.85 -13.91 3.51
N THR A 52 -6.54 -12.85 4.24
CA THR A 52 -5.92 -11.63 3.72
C THR A 52 -4.53 -11.51 4.34
N HIS A 53 -3.50 -11.46 3.51
CA HIS A 53 -2.12 -11.25 3.93
C HIS A 53 -1.75 -9.77 3.83
N LEU A 54 -0.68 -9.37 4.51
CA LEU A 54 -0.05 -8.07 4.27
C LEU A 54 1.15 -8.28 3.36
N GLN A 55 1.12 -7.66 2.19
CA GLN A 55 2.19 -7.72 1.21
C GLN A 55 2.94 -6.39 1.17
N LEU A 56 4.26 -6.50 1.11
CA LEU A 56 5.17 -5.38 0.96
C LEU A 56 5.66 -5.35 -0.49
N SER A 57 5.29 -4.30 -1.22
CA SER A 57 5.72 -4.08 -2.59
C SER A 57 6.71 -2.92 -2.68
N LEU A 58 7.68 -3.05 -3.58
CA LEU A 58 8.70 -2.05 -3.85
C LEU A 58 8.64 -1.69 -5.34
N THR A 59 8.21 -0.47 -5.63
CA THR A 59 8.03 0.01 -7.00
C THR A 59 8.95 1.19 -7.28
N PRO A 60 9.71 1.22 -8.39
CA PRO A 60 10.48 2.40 -8.79
C PRO A 60 9.57 3.62 -9.02
N LEU A 61 9.94 4.78 -8.46
CA LEU A 61 9.18 6.03 -8.65
C LEU A 61 9.31 6.59 -10.07
N SER A 62 10.34 6.20 -10.81
CA SER A 62 10.44 6.50 -12.25
C SER A 62 9.29 5.90 -13.07
N CYS A 63 8.46 5.04 -12.46
CA CYS A 63 7.30 4.41 -13.09
C CYS A 63 5.96 5.12 -12.78
N GLY A 64 5.93 6.28 -12.10
CA GLY A 64 4.66 6.88 -11.67
C GLY A 64 4.62 8.40 -11.40
N PRO A 65 3.44 9.04 -11.48
CA PRO A 65 3.24 10.43 -11.07
C PRO A 65 3.49 10.63 -9.57
N GLU A 66 3.69 11.88 -9.15
CA GLU A 66 3.79 12.26 -7.73
C GLU A 66 2.58 11.75 -6.93
N LEU A 67 2.74 11.61 -5.61
CA LEU A 67 1.62 11.25 -4.75
C LEU A 67 0.49 12.27 -4.89
N PRO A 68 -0.76 11.82 -4.94
CA PRO A 68 -1.91 12.72 -4.93
C PRO A 68 -1.95 13.55 -3.63
N PRO A 69 -2.69 14.68 -3.64
CA PRO A 69 -2.89 15.51 -2.45
C PRO A 69 -3.40 14.70 -1.25
N GLU A 70 -3.09 15.15 -0.04
CA GLU A 70 -3.45 14.42 1.19
C GLU A 70 -4.94 14.20 1.38
N GLU A 71 -5.77 15.10 0.82
CA GLU A 71 -7.23 15.03 0.90
C GLU A 71 -7.84 14.07 -0.15
N ASP A 72 -7.05 13.59 -1.11
CA ASP A 72 -7.51 12.72 -2.20
C ASP A 72 -7.21 11.24 -1.91
N GLU A 73 -7.93 10.66 -0.95
CA GLU A 73 -7.80 9.25 -0.57
C GLU A 73 -8.11 8.30 -1.74
N ASP A 74 -9.11 8.64 -2.56
CA ASP A 74 -9.48 7.89 -3.76
C ASP A 74 -8.37 7.92 -4.81
N GLY A 75 -7.75 9.10 -5.00
CA GLY A 75 -6.57 9.26 -5.83
C GLY A 75 -5.41 8.39 -5.33
N LEU A 76 -5.18 8.35 -4.02
CA LEU A 76 -4.12 7.53 -3.43
C LEU A 76 -4.38 6.03 -3.60
N ALA A 77 -5.63 5.59 -3.45
CA ALA A 77 -6.02 4.20 -3.71
C ALA A 77 -5.80 3.81 -5.18
N ARG A 78 -6.16 4.68 -6.13
CA ARG A 78 -5.90 4.47 -7.57
C ARG A 78 -4.40 4.45 -7.86
N TRP A 79 -3.63 5.34 -7.25
CA TRP A 79 -2.18 5.37 -7.40
C TRP A 79 -1.56 4.06 -6.90
N ILE A 80 -1.96 3.55 -5.73
CA ILE A 80 -1.45 2.28 -5.20
C ILE A 80 -1.76 1.14 -6.17
N THR A 81 -3.00 1.05 -6.67
CA THR A 81 -3.43 0.00 -7.60
C THR A 81 -2.67 0.05 -8.93
N ALA A 82 -2.33 1.24 -9.41
CA ALA A 82 -1.61 1.41 -10.67
C ALA A 82 -0.11 1.05 -10.57
N HIS A 83 0.48 1.06 -9.36
CA HIS A 83 1.92 0.90 -9.16
C HIS A 83 2.31 -0.35 -8.36
N VAL A 84 1.33 -1.03 -7.76
CA VAL A 84 1.56 -2.26 -7.01
C VAL A 84 0.88 -3.42 -7.74
N ASP A 85 1.69 -4.38 -8.15
CA ASP A 85 1.20 -5.72 -8.50
C ASP A 85 1.08 -6.52 -7.18
N TRP A 86 -0.16 -6.91 -6.85
CA TRP A 86 -0.47 -7.67 -5.64
C TRP A 86 -0.39 -9.18 -5.90
#